data_AF-A0A843IE32-F1
#
_entry.id   AF-A0A843IE32-F1
#
_cell.length_a   1.000
_cell.length_b   1.000
_cell.length_c   1.000
_cell.angle_alpha   90.00
_cell.angle_beta   90.00
_cell.angle_gamma   90.00
#
_symmetry.space_group_name_H-M   'P 1'
#
loop_
_entity.id
_entity.type
_entity.pdbx_description
1 polymer ?
#
loop_
_entity_poly.entity_id
_entity_poly.type
_entity_poly.pdbx_seq_one_letter_code
_entity_poly.pdbx_strand_id
1 'polypeptide(L)'
;MQLDSLFKKIRADIETYEVDLRSCSDKELLEISNRMELALALPEMKRIKEYFSKQGRNPTDIELQALGQAWSEHCCYKSSKVPLKKYVFNVDESRIIAREDAGVMEFDKDHYYCVALESHNHPSAIEPYGGAATGVGGIVRDVLCMGAQPIAYIDPLFFGPLDYPLEKLPKGVKHPRYLFKGVVDGIRDYGNRIGIPTLAGQVYFHEGYTGNCLVNVGCVGIMEKKELIHSWAKAPGNVYIYVGG
;
A
#
# COMPACT_ATOMS: atom_id res chain seq x y z
N MET A 1 -17.82 13.63 -28.66
CA MET A 1 -18.66 12.43 -28.46
C MET A 1 -19.21 12.51 -27.04
N GLN A 2 -20.42 12.03 -26.74
CA GLN A 2 -20.90 11.99 -25.36
C GLN A 2 -20.18 10.85 -24.64
N LEU A 3 -19.47 11.14 -23.55
CA LEU A 3 -18.56 10.17 -22.88
C LEU A 3 -19.26 8.85 -22.51
N ASP A 4 -20.57 8.88 -22.26
CA ASP A 4 -21.40 7.70 -21.97
C ASP A 4 -21.44 6.69 -23.12
N SER A 5 -21.32 7.14 -24.38
CA SER A 5 -21.32 6.22 -25.52
C SER A 5 -20.08 5.32 -25.56
N LEU A 6 -19.05 5.63 -24.78
CA LEU A 6 -17.83 4.83 -24.68
C LEU A 6 -17.98 3.68 -23.67
N PHE A 7 -19.06 3.65 -22.87
CA PHE A 7 -19.29 2.64 -21.84
C PHE A 7 -20.51 1.79 -22.21
N LYS A 8 -20.27 0.51 -22.50
CA LYS A 8 -21.33 -0.43 -22.86
C LYS A 8 -21.50 -1.47 -21.76
N LYS A 9 -22.65 -1.52 -21.11
CA LYS A 9 -22.94 -2.56 -20.10
C LYS A 9 -22.92 -3.95 -20.75
N ILE A 10 -22.17 -4.88 -20.17
CA ILE A 10 -21.98 -6.25 -20.71
C ILE A 10 -22.57 -7.36 -19.83
N ARG A 11 -22.93 -7.05 -18.58
CA ARG A 11 -23.60 -7.98 -17.66
C ARG A 11 -24.90 -7.39 -17.14
N ALA A 12 -25.93 -8.24 -17.01
CA ALA A 12 -27.24 -7.85 -16.52
C ALA A 12 -27.31 -7.87 -14.98
N ASP A 13 -26.57 -8.78 -14.36
CA ASP A 13 -26.57 -9.11 -12.93
C ASP A 13 -25.56 -8.30 -12.11
N ILE A 14 -24.47 -7.87 -12.75
CA ILE A 14 -23.43 -7.03 -12.15
C ILE A 14 -23.21 -5.82 -13.08
N GLU A 15 -23.09 -4.62 -12.50
CA GLU A 15 -22.71 -3.43 -13.26
C GLU A 15 -21.26 -3.58 -13.71
N THR A 16 -21.09 -4.08 -14.94
CA THR A 16 -19.79 -4.21 -15.61
C THR A 16 -19.92 -3.65 -17.01
N TYR A 17 -18.97 -2.79 -17.38
CA TYR A 17 -18.98 -2.06 -18.63
C TYR A 17 -17.75 -2.41 -19.47
N GLU A 18 -17.95 -2.62 -20.76
CA GLU A 18 -16.89 -2.56 -21.77
C GLU A 18 -16.62 -1.08 -22.10
N VAL A 19 -15.35 -0.70 -22.12
CA VAL A 19 -14.91 0.69 -22.31
C VAL A 19 -14.17 0.83 -23.64
N ASP A 20 -14.71 1.61 -24.58
CA ASP A 20 -14.14 1.74 -25.91
C ASP A 20 -12.89 2.62 -25.95
N LEU A 21 -11.72 2.04 -25.68
CA LEU A 21 -10.43 2.74 -25.78
C LEU A 21 -9.88 2.78 -27.20
N ARG A 22 -10.23 1.81 -28.04
CA ARG A 22 -9.59 1.59 -29.34
C ARG A 22 -9.90 2.73 -30.32
N SER A 23 -11.12 3.24 -30.28
CA SER A 23 -11.56 4.37 -31.11
C SER A 23 -11.19 5.74 -30.54
N CYS A 24 -10.88 5.82 -29.23
CA CYS A 24 -10.68 7.09 -28.52
C CYS A 24 -9.48 7.90 -29.01
N SER A 25 -9.66 9.22 -29.09
CA SER A 25 -8.59 10.21 -29.17
C SER A 25 -7.84 10.36 -27.84
N ASP A 26 -6.68 11.03 -27.86
CA ASP A 26 -5.90 11.32 -26.64
C ASP A 26 -6.70 12.08 -25.58
N LYS A 27 -7.60 12.98 -26.01
CA LYS A 27 -8.47 13.73 -25.12
C LYS A 27 -9.48 12.81 -24.44
N GLU A 28 -10.13 11.93 -25.20
CA GLU A 28 -11.11 10.97 -24.66
C GLU A 28 -10.46 9.96 -23.72
N LEU A 29 -9.22 9.54 -23.99
CA LEU A 29 -8.45 8.69 -23.06
C LEU A 29 -8.25 9.36 -21.69
N LEU A 30 -7.95 10.66 -21.66
CA LEU A 30 -7.82 11.42 -20.41
C LEU A 30 -9.17 11.63 -19.73
N GLU A 31 -10.24 11.88 -20.49
CA GLU A 31 -11.59 12.00 -19.94
C GLU A 31 -12.06 10.69 -19.30
N ILE A 32 -11.74 9.54 -19.89
CA ILE A 32 -11.99 8.21 -19.29
C ILE A 32 -11.20 8.06 -17.99
N SER A 33 -9.89 8.36 -18.00
CA SER A 33 -9.04 8.28 -16.81
C SER A 33 -9.59 9.14 -15.65
N ASN A 34 -10.04 10.36 -15.95
CA ASN A 34 -10.63 11.26 -14.97
C ASN A 34 -12.00 10.78 -14.47
N ARG A 35 -12.90 10.38 -15.37
CA ARG A 35 -14.25 9.90 -15.02
C ARG A 35 -14.21 8.68 -14.12
N MET A 36 -13.27 7.76 -14.39
CA MET A 36 -13.12 6.52 -13.64
C MET A 36 -12.16 6.66 -12.45
N GLU A 37 -11.60 7.86 -12.22
CA GLU A 37 -10.63 8.14 -11.16
C GLU A 37 -9.40 7.21 -11.19
N LEU A 38 -8.95 6.81 -12.39
CA LEU A 38 -7.85 5.85 -12.55
C LEU A 38 -6.48 6.43 -12.15
N ALA A 39 -6.37 7.77 -12.11
CA ALA A 39 -5.13 8.51 -11.91
C ALA A 39 -4.00 8.11 -12.90
N LEU A 40 -4.37 7.63 -14.10
CA LEU A 40 -3.43 7.24 -15.15
C LEU A 40 -3.13 8.40 -16.09
N ALA A 41 -1.85 8.64 -16.34
CA ALA A 41 -1.40 9.66 -17.28
C ALA A 41 -1.64 9.22 -18.73
N LEU A 42 -1.64 10.19 -19.66
CA LEU A 42 -1.85 9.91 -21.09
C LEU A 42 -0.93 8.81 -21.65
N PRO A 43 0.39 8.76 -21.34
CA PRO A 43 1.25 7.67 -21.83
C PRO A 43 0.80 6.28 -21.34
N GLU A 44 0.27 6.19 -20.11
CA GLU A 44 -0.21 4.94 -19.52
C GLU A 44 -1.51 4.51 -20.18
N MET A 45 -2.46 5.44 -20.36
CA MET A 45 -3.69 5.19 -21.10
C MET A 45 -3.43 4.76 -22.55
N LYS A 46 -2.45 5.38 -23.22
CA LYS A 46 -2.01 4.96 -24.56
C LYS A 46 -1.45 3.56 -24.57
N ARG A 47 -0.67 3.18 -23.55
CA ARG A 47 -0.11 1.83 -23.43
C ARG A 47 -1.20 0.77 -23.23
N ILE A 48 -2.21 1.09 -22.43
CA ILE A 48 -3.39 0.24 -22.22
C ILE A 48 -4.16 0.11 -23.54
N LYS A 49 -4.45 1.22 -24.22
CA LYS A 49 -5.09 1.22 -25.55
C LYS A 49 -4.32 0.33 -26.54
N GLU A 50 -3.01 0.47 -26.61
CA GLU A 50 -2.14 -0.32 -27.50
C GLU A 50 -2.26 -1.82 -27.19
N TYR A 51 -2.20 -2.20 -25.92
CA TYR A 51 -2.33 -3.58 -25.48
C TYR A 51 -3.68 -4.19 -25.91
N PHE A 52 -4.79 -3.54 -25.55
CA PHE A 52 -6.13 -4.04 -25.87
C PHE A 52 -6.42 -4.02 -27.39
N SER A 53 -5.87 -3.05 -28.12
CA SER A 53 -5.93 -3.04 -29.59
C SER A 53 -5.25 -4.29 -30.19
N LYS A 54 -4.08 -4.69 -29.68
CA LYS A 54 -3.39 -5.91 -30.12
C LYS A 54 -4.16 -7.19 -29.78
N GLN A 55 -4.90 -7.20 -28.66
CA GLN A 55 -5.79 -8.30 -28.29
C GLN A 55 -7.09 -8.32 -29.11
N GLY A 56 -7.36 -7.30 -29.93
CA GLY A 56 -8.56 -7.22 -30.76
C GLY A 56 -9.86 -6.97 -30.00
N ARG A 57 -9.79 -6.56 -28.72
CA ARG A 57 -10.97 -6.30 -27.86
C ARG A 57 -10.81 -5.02 -27.04
N ASN A 58 -11.91 -4.50 -26.51
CA ASN A 58 -11.87 -3.41 -25.54
C ASN A 58 -11.69 -3.99 -24.11
N PRO A 59 -11.11 -3.20 -23.18
CA PRO A 59 -11.08 -3.56 -21.77
C PRO A 59 -12.47 -3.46 -21.14
N THR A 60 -12.65 -4.19 -20.05
CA THR A 60 -13.71 -3.91 -19.07
C THR A 60 -13.29 -2.78 -18.14
N ASP A 61 -14.26 -2.12 -17.54
CA ASP A 61 -14.08 -1.16 -16.46
C ASP A 61 -13.29 -1.74 -15.28
N ILE A 62 -13.55 -2.99 -14.90
CA ILE A 62 -12.82 -3.69 -13.83
C ILE A 62 -11.34 -3.88 -14.20
N GLU A 63 -11.03 -4.26 -15.45
CA GLU A 63 -9.65 -4.37 -15.92
C GLU A 63 -8.93 -3.02 -15.87
N LEU A 64 -9.62 -1.92 -16.21
CA LEU A 64 -9.05 -0.58 -16.12
C LEU A 64 -8.80 -0.15 -14.67
N GLN A 65 -9.74 -0.42 -13.76
CA GLN A 65 -9.56 -0.14 -12.33
C GLN A 65 -8.39 -0.95 -11.74
N ALA A 66 -8.29 -2.23 -12.09
CA ALA A 66 -7.18 -3.08 -11.67
C ALA A 66 -5.83 -2.54 -12.16
N LEU A 67 -5.75 -2.09 -13.42
CA LEU A 67 -4.55 -1.46 -13.98
C LEU A 67 -4.25 -0.11 -13.30
N GLY A 68 -5.26 0.72 -13.03
CA GLY A 68 -5.11 1.99 -12.33
C GLY A 68 -4.48 1.82 -10.94
N GLN A 69 -4.98 0.84 -10.17
CA GLN A 69 -4.41 0.50 -8.86
C GLN A 69 -2.99 -0.08 -8.97
N ALA A 70 -2.81 -1.08 -9.83
CA ALA A 70 -1.53 -1.77 -9.99
C ALA A 70 -0.43 -0.82 -10.48
N TRP A 71 -0.78 0.15 -11.33
CA TRP A 71 0.14 1.15 -11.87
C TRP A 71 0.13 2.46 -11.09
N SER A 72 -0.40 2.52 -9.88
CA SER A 72 -0.29 3.72 -9.04
C SER A 72 1.16 3.95 -8.58
N GLU A 73 1.50 5.16 -8.13
CA GLU A 73 2.83 5.42 -7.53
C GLU A 73 3.06 4.55 -6.28
N HIS A 74 2.00 4.35 -5.49
CA HIS A 74 2.02 3.55 -4.28
C HIS A 74 2.43 2.09 -4.55
N CYS A 75 1.92 1.48 -5.64
CA CYS A 75 2.22 0.09 -5.96
C CYS A 75 3.49 -0.08 -6.81
N CYS A 76 3.74 0.82 -7.77
CA CYS A 76 4.82 0.66 -8.74
C CYS A 76 6.13 1.35 -8.36
N TYR A 77 6.10 2.29 -7.41
CA TYR A 77 7.26 3.08 -7.00
C TYR A 77 7.91 3.80 -8.19
N LYS A 78 7.14 4.42 -9.10
CA LYS A 78 7.67 4.88 -10.41
C LYS A 78 8.81 5.87 -10.24
N SER A 79 8.69 6.77 -9.26
CA SER A 79 9.71 7.80 -8.98
C SER A 79 10.90 7.24 -8.20
N SER A 80 10.67 6.34 -7.24
CA SER A 80 11.68 5.87 -6.30
C SER A 80 12.41 4.58 -6.74
N LYS A 81 11.81 3.78 -7.63
CA LYS A 81 12.41 2.53 -8.11
C LYS A 81 13.74 2.73 -8.81
N VAL A 82 13.92 3.80 -9.57
CA VAL A 82 15.18 4.10 -10.28
C VAL A 82 16.33 4.36 -9.29
N PRO A 83 16.23 5.31 -8.34
CA PRO A 83 17.30 5.51 -7.35
C PRO A 83 17.48 4.29 -6.43
N LEU A 84 16.40 3.60 -6.03
CA LEU A 84 16.50 2.41 -5.18
C LEU A 84 17.25 1.26 -5.88
N LYS A 85 17.00 1.03 -7.17
CA LYS A 85 17.77 0.06 -7.97
C LYS A 85 19.26 0.40 -8.02
N LYS A 86 19.58 1.69 -8.12
CA LYS A 86 20.96 2.15 -8.24
C LYS A 86 21.73 2.03 -6.93
N TYR A 87 21.10 2.32 -5.80
CA TYR A 87 21.80 2.51 -4.53
C TYR A 87 21.48 1.46 -3.45
N VAL A 88 20.34 0.76 -3.54
CA VAL A 88 19.81 -0.08 -2.43
C VAL A 88 19.63 -1.54 -2.85
N PHE A 89 18.99 -1.81 -3.99
CA PHE A 89 18.59 -3.19 -4.33
C PHE A 89 19.78 -4.12 -4.60
N ASN A 90 20.93 -3.56 -4.98
CA ASN A 90 22.15 -4.33 -5.25
C ASN A 90 23.11 -4.41 -4.04
N VAL A 91 22.65 -4.04 -2.83
CA VAL A 91 23.44 -4.27 -1.61
C VAL A 91 23.59 -5.77 -1.41
N ASP A 92 24.82 -6.25 -1.51
CA ASP A 92 25.20 -7.65 -1.38
C ASP A 92 25.79 -7.88 0.02
N GLU A 93 24.94 -8.33 0.94
CA GLU A 93 25.30 -8.69 2.31
C GLU A 93 24.85 -10.12 2.55
N SER A 94 25.80 -10.96 2.96
CA SER A 94 25.64 -12.40 3.18
C SER A 94 24.48 -12.78 4.10
N ARG A 95 24.13 -11.91 5.06
CA ARG A 95 23.05 -12.14 6.01
C ARG A 95 21.66 -11.90 5.43
N ILE A 96 21.53 -11.33 4.22
CA ILE A 96 20.23 -11.09 3.59
C ILE A 96 19.76 -12.38 2.92
N ILE A 97 18.65 -12.93 3.42
CA ILE A 97 18.09 -14.21 2.97
C ILE A 97 16.97 -14.01 1.96
N ALA A 98 16.08 -13.04 2.18
CA ALA A 98 14.97 -12.72 1.28
C ALA A 98 14.65 -11.22 1.27
N ARG A 99 14.12 -10.75 0.12
CA ARG A 99 13.68 -9.37 -0.13
C ARG A 99 12.30 -9.39 -0.79
N GLU A 100 11.31 -9.91 -0.08
CA GLU A 100 9.94 -10.11 -0.57
C GLU A 100 8.98 -9.16 0.17
N ASP A 101 7.84 -9.64 0.66
CA ASP A 101 6.88 -8.83 1.42
C ASP A 101 7.50 -8.26 2.71
N ALA A 102 8.49 -8.96 3.26
CA ALA A 102 9.35 -8.46 4.32
C ALA A 102 10.82 -8.83 4.08
N GLY A 103 11.72 -8.09 4.75
CA GLY A 103 13.15 -8.39 4.73
C GLY A 103 13.49 -9.51 5.71
N VAL A 104 14.08 -10.59 5.21
CA VAL A 104 14.51 -11.72 6.05
C VAL A 104 16.02 -11.73 6.14
N MET A 105 16.54 -11.82 7.36
CA MET A 105 17.97 -11.86 7.62
C MET A 105 18.37 -12.98 8.57
N GLU A 106 19.61 -13.43 8.45
CA GLU A 106 20.20 -14.39 9.38
C GLU A 106 20.30 -13.82 10.79
N PHE A 107 19.72 -14.53 11.76
CA PHE A 107 19.83 -14.19 13.18
C PHE A 107 20.92 -15.01 13.85
N ASP A 108 20.80 -16.34 13.74
CA ASP A 108 21.75 -17.29 14.30
C ASP A 108 21.81 -18.58 13.44
N LYS A 109 22.39 -19.64 14.01
CA LYS A 109 22.56 -20.93 13.33
C LYS A 109 21.23 -21.54 12.87
N ASP A 110 20.17 -21.40 13.66
CA ASP A 110 18.92 -22.15 13.54
C ASP A 110 17.72 -21.24 13.18
N HIS A 111 17.87 -19.91 13.30
CA HIS A 111 16.79 -18.95 13.12
C HIS A 111 17.08 -17.82 12.12
N TYR A 112 16.01 -17.29 11.56
CA TYR A 112 15.96 -16.02 10.85
C TYR A 112 15.14 -15.00 11.64
N TYR A 113 15.45 -13.72 11.45
CA TYR A 113 14.56 -12.63 11.82
C TYR A 113 13.98 -11.97 10.57
N CYS A 114 12.74 -11.52 10.68
CA CYS A 114 11.95 -10.92 9.61
C CYS A 114 11.55 -9.51 10.04
N VAL A 115 11.79 -8.51 9.20
CA VAL A 115 11.44 -7.11 9.47
C VAL A 115 10.72 -6.51 8.28
N ALA A 116 9.60 -5.87 8.56
CA ALA A 116 8.91 -5.02 7.61
C ALA A 116 8.68 -3.64 8.23
N LEU A 117 8.64 -2.61 7.39
CA LEU A 117 8.23 -1.26 7.77
C LEU A 117 7.31 -0.67 6.70
N GLU A 118 6.13 -0.23 7.08
CA GLU A 118 5.15 0.42 6.20
C GLU A 118 4.80 1.82 6.69
N SER A 119 4.04 2.55 5.87
CA SER A 119 3.47 3.84 6.23
C SER A 119 1.98 3.88 5.93
N HIS A 120 1.19 4.48 6.81
CA HIS A 120 -0.26 4.61 6.65
C HIS A 120 -0.72 6.07 6.83
N ASN A 121 0.07 6.99 6.23
CA ASN A 121 0.01 8.43 6.47
C ASN A 121 -1.32 9.06 6.08
N HIS A 122 -1.71 8.94 4.80
CA HIS A 122 -2.87 9.64 4.26
C HIS A 122 -4.19 9.19 4.93
N PRO A 123 -4.47 7.88 5.12
CA PRO A 123 -5.67 7.48 5.83
C PRO A 123 -5.67 7.94 7.29
N SER A 124 -4.52 7.89 7.97
CA SER A 124 -4.40 8.36 9.36
C SER A 124 -4.64 9.86 9.52
N ALA A 125 -4.30 10.66 8.50
CA ALA A 125 -4.59 12.10 8.49
C ALA A 125 -6.10 12.40 8.37
N ILE A 126 -6.87 11.49 7.78
CA ILE A 126 -8.34 11.62 7.61
C ILE A 126 -9.08 11.05 8.82
N GLU A 127 -8.78 9.79 9.17
CA GLU A 127 -9.35 9.04 10.28
C GLU A 127 -8.22 8.31 11.04
N PRO A 128 -7.74 8.87 12.17
CA PRO A 128 -6.49 8.44 12.77
C PRO A 128 -6.55 7.08 13.46
N TYR A 129 -7.70 6.67 14.01
CA TYR A 129 -7.79 5.41 14.74
C TYR A 129 -7.73 4.21 13.79
N GLY A 130 -8.65 4.16 12.83
CA GLY A 130 -8.72 3.12 11.83
C GLY A 130 -7.51 3.16 10.91
N GLY A 131 -7.07 4.34 10.48
CA GLY A 131 -5.87 4.48 9.65
C GLY A 131 -4.62 3.87 10.30
N ALA A 132 -4.40 4.10 11.59
CA ALA A 132 -3.27 3.52 12.29
C ALA A 132 -3.47 2.02 12.56
N ALA A 133 -4.67 1.61 12.98
CA ALA A 133 -5.00 0.21 13.25
C ALA A 133 -4.84 -0.68 12.00
N THR A 134 -5.26 -0.21 10.82
CA THR A 134 -5.07 -0.95 9.57
C THR A 134 -3.62 -0.98 9.12
N GLY A 135 -2.82 0.05 9.46
CA GLY A 135 -1.37 0.03 9.31
C GLY A 135 -0.70 -1.08 10.12
N VAL A 136 -1.07 -1.23 11.40
CA VAL A 136 -0.62 -2.36 12.25
C VAL A 136 -1.07 -3.70 11.69
N GLY A 137 -2.32 -3.78 11.21
CA GLY A 137 -2.85 -4.98 10.58
C GLY A 137 -2.16 -5.36 9.27
N GLY A 138 -1.74 -4.40 8.46
CA GLY A 138 -0.96 -4.62 7.24
C GLY A 138 0.39 -5.24 7.57
N ILE A 139 1.18 -4.51 8.37
CA ILE A 139 2.57 -4.87 8.61
C ILE A 139 2.76 -6.22 9.29
N VAL A 140 1.81 -6.62 10.16
CA VAL A 140 1.86 -7.93 10.80
C VAL A 140 1.62 -9.06 9.80
N ARG A 141 0.76 -8.83 8.79
CA ARG A 141 0.50 -9.82 7.73
C ARG A 141 1.69 -10.00 6.82
N ASP A 142 2.44 -8.94 6.54
CA ASP A 142 3.67 -9.04 5.74
C ASP A 142 4.71 -9.94 6.43
N VAL A 143 4.89 -9.78 7.74
CA VAL A 143 5.78 -10.66 8.52
C VAL A 143 5.24 -12.09 8.58
N LEU A 144 3.94 -12.26 8.83
CA LEU A 144 3.28 -13.57 8.91
C LEU A 144 3.37 -14.35 7.59
N CYS A 145 3.20 -13.69 6.45
CA CYS A 145 3.18 -14.36 5.15
C CYS A 145 4.55 -14.92 4.74
N MET A 146 5.64 -14.41 5.34
CA MET A 146 6.98 -14.97 5.21
C MET A 146 7.21 -16.23 6.05
N GLY A 147 6.23 -16.66 6.86
CA GLY A 147 6.34 -17.77 7.80
C GLY A 147 6.89 -17.40 9.18
N ALA A 148 7.10 -16.10 9.44
CA ALA A 148 7.65 -15.64 10.71
C ALA A 148 6.56 -15.36 11.75
N GLN A 149 6.83 -15.72 13.01
CA GLN A 149 6.01 -15.35 14.16
C GLN A 149 6.32 -13.90 14.54
N PRO A 150 5.36 -12.97 14.42
CA PRO A 150 5.53 -11.60 14.90
C PRO A 150 5.72 -11.57 16.41
N ILE A 151 6.67 -10.76 16.88
CA ILE A 151 7.02 -10.65 18.30
C ILE A 151 7.05 -9.21 18.81
N ALA A 152 7.18 -8.22 17.93
CA ALA A 152 7.25 -6.83 18.33
C ALA A 152 6.82 -5.86 17.21
N TYR A 153 6.25 -4.72 17.62
CA TYR A 153 6.10 -3.53 16.78
C TYR A 153 7.16 -2.46 17.08
N ILE A 154 7.45 -1.66 16.05
CA ILE A 154 8.36 -0.51 16.12
C ILE A 154 7.72 0.65 15.36
N ASP A 155 7.34 1.72 16.06
CA ASP A 155 6.44 2.75 15.50
C ASP A 155 7.09 4.16 15.45
N PRO A 156 7.64 4.58 14.30
CA PRO A 156 8.05 5.96 14.06
C PRO A 156 6.85 6.85 13.71
N LEU A 157 6.53 7.81 14.57
CA LEU A 157 5.34 8.67 14.46
C LEU A 157 5.74 10.16 14.43
N PHE A 158 5.16 10.90 13.50
CA PHE A 158 5.47 12.30 13.27
C PHE A 158 4.20 13.15 13.15
N PHE A 159 4.10 14.20 13.96
CA PHE A 159 2.91 15.06 14.04
C PHE A 159 3.26 16.54 14.10
N GLY A 160 2.28 17.39 13.82
CA GLY A 160 2.36 18.81 14.18
C GLY A 160 2.39 19.01 15.71
N PRO A 161 2.79 20.21 16.21
CA PRO A 161 2.76 20.52 17.63
C PRO A 161 1.40 20.27 18.27
N LEU A 162 1.38 19.69 19.48
CA LEU A 162 0.12 19.33 20.16
C LEU A 162 -0.67 20.54 20.67
N ASP A 163 0.00 21.67 20.82
CA ASP A 163 -0.51 22.99 21.19
C ASP A 163 -0.68 23.92 19.98
N TYR A 164 -0.72 23.37 18.76
CA TYR A 164 -0.83 24.16 17.54
C TYR A 164 -2.08 25.09 17.58
N PRO A 165 -1.91 26.40 17.33
CA PRO A 165 -3.04 27.34 17.44
C PRO A 165 -4.14 27.03 16.43
N LEU A 166 -5.40 26.96 16.90
CA LEU A 166 -6.55 26.58 16.07
C LEU A 166 -6.77 27.56 14.90
N GLU A 167 -6.51 28.85 15.12
CA GLU A 167 -6.62 29.90 14.13
C GLU A 167 -5.59 29.80 13.00
N LYS A 168 -4.48 29.07 13.21
CA LYS A 168 -3.46 28.81 12.19
C LYS A 168 -3.70 27.50 11.44
N LEU A 169 -4.65 26.67 11.89
CA LEU A 169 -4.89 25.35 11.33
C LEU A 169 -5.46 25.48 9.90
N PRO A 170 -4.82 24.89 8.88
CA PRO A 170 -5.34 24.96 7.52
C PRO A 170 -6.72 24.31 7.40
N LYS A 171 -7.57 24.85 6.53
CA LYS A 171 -8.92 24.32 6.31
C LYS A 171 -8.86 22.88 5.83
N GLY A 172 -9.64 22.00 6.47
CA GLY A 172 -9.70 20.57 6.14
C GLY A 172 -8.66 19.71 6.86
N VAL A 173 -7.69 20.32 7.55
CA VAL A 173 -6.68 19.60 8.33
C VAL A 173 -7.22 19.30 9.74
N LYS A 174 -6.96 18.10 10.24
CA LYS A 174 -7.29 17.71 11.61
C LYS A 174 -6.25 18.25 12.57
N HIS A 175 -6.69 18.68 13.75
CA HIS A 175 -5.77 19.19 14.77
C HIS A 175 -4.73 18.12 15.17
N PRO A 176 -3.44 18.45 15.32
CA PRO A 176 -2.41 17.44 15.61
C PRO A 176 -2.68 16.62 16.88
N ARG A 177 -3.22 17.24 17.93
CA ARG A 177 -3.67 16.53 19.15
C ARG A 177 -4.75 15.46 18.90
N TYR A 178 -5.65 15.68 17.95
CA TYR A 178 -6.66 14.68 17.57
C TYR A 178 -6.01 13.52 16.83
N LEU A 179 -5.13 13.82 15.86
CA LEU A 179 -4.38 12.82 15.11
C LEU A 179 -3.52 11.95 16.03
N PHE A 180 -2.70 12.59 16.88
CA PHE A 180 -1.85 11.90 17.84
C PHE A 180 -2.64 10.92 18.72
N LYS A 181 -3.74 11.39 19.33
CA LYS A 181 -4.56 10.55 20.19
C LYS A 181 -5.14 9.36 19.43
N GLY A 182 -5.76 9.61 18.28
CA GLY A 182 -6.39 8.55 17.48
C GLY A 182 -5.39 7.51 17.00
N VAL A 183 -4.21 7.94 16.52
CA VAL A 183 -3.15 7.02 16.05
C VAL A 183 -2.67 6.13 17.19
N VAL A 184 -2.34 6.73 18.34
CA VAL A 184 -1.88 5.97 19.52
C VAL A 184 -2.95 5.00 20.01
N ASP A 185 -4.22 5.44 20.07
CA ASP A 185 -5.34 4.58 20.43
C ASP A 185 -5.47 3.40 19.43
N GLY A 186 -5.38 3.65 18.13
CA GLY A 186 -5.49 2.63 17.07
C GLY A 186 -4.36 1.59 17.12
N ILE A 187 -3.11 2.04 17.28
CA ILE A 187 -1.94 1.16 17.40
C ILE A 187 -2.07 0.28 18.64
N ARG A 188 -2.31 0.90 19.80
CA ARG A 188 -2.50 0.21 21.08
C ARG A 188 -3.58 -0.86 20.95
N ASP A 189 -4.71 -0.48 20.38
CA ASP A 189 -5.89 -1.32 20.32
C ASP A 189 -5.70 -2.54 19.40
N TYR A 190 -5.07 -2.37 18.25
CA TYR A 190 -4.79 -3.49 17.35
C TYR A 190 -3.76 -4.45 17.96
N GLY A 191 -2.60 -3.93 18.37
CA GLY A 191 -1.51 -4.73 18.92
C GLY A 191 -1.89 -5.49 20.19
N ASN A 192 -2.60 -4.83 21.13
CA ASN A 192 -3.04 -5.48 22.35
C ASN A 192 -4.05 -6.61 22.11
N ARG A 193 -4.93 -6.49 21.10
CA ARG A 193 -5.95 -7.51 20.81
C ARG A 193 -5.34 -8.78 20.22
N ILE A 194 -4.28 -8.66 19.43
CA ILE A 194 -3.57 -9.81 18.84
C ILE A 194 -2.38 -10.26 19.69
N GLY A 195 -2.09 -9.56 20.79
CA GLY A 195 -1.08 -9.96 21.77
C GLY A 195 0.37 -9.67 21.38
N ILE A 196 0.62 -8.68 20.52
CA ILE A 196 1.96 -8.29 20.09
C ILE A 196 2.30 -6.90 20.65
N PRO A 197 3.39 -6.75 21.43
CA PRO A 197 3.74 -5.48 22.06
C PRO A 197 4.46 -4.51 21.11
N THR A 198 4.19 -3.22 21.22
CA THR A 198 5.07 -2.17 20.68
C THR A 198 6.26 -1.98 21.63
N LEU A 199 7.47 -2.37 21.19
CA LEU A 199 8.67 -2.36 22.03
C LEU A 199 9.56 -1.13 21.80
N ALA A 200 9.48 -0.53 20.61
CA ALA A 200 10.31 0.61 20.24
C ALA A 200 9.54 1.55 19.32
N GLY A 201 10.12 2.72 19.05
CA GLY A 201 9.53 3.70 18.16
C GLY A 201 10.16 5.06 18.32
N GLN A 202 9.55 6.05 17.69
CA GLN A 202 9.92 7.44 17.80
C GLN A 202 8.66 8.28 17.79
N VAL A 203 8.61 9.35 18.58
CA VAL A 203 7.60 10.39 18.41
C VAL A 203 8.33 11.69 18.18
N TYR A 204 8.01 12.37 17.09
CA TYR A 204 8.59 13.65 16.73
C TYR A 204 7.53 14.69 16.37
N PHE A 205 7.69 15.90 16.89
CA PHE A 205 6.76 17.00 16.69
C PHE A 205 7.42 18.12 15.91
N HIS A 206 6.81 18.51 14.78
CA HIS A 206 7.31 19.61 13.96
C HIS A 206 6.18 20.20 13.11
N GLU A 207 6.14 21.52 12.94
CA GLU A 207 5.06 22.21 12.21
C GLU A 207 4.89 21.73 10.76
N GLY A 208 5.97 21.22 10.15
CA GLY A 208 5.93 20.60 8.82
C GLY A 208 5.00 19.38 8.70
N TYR A 209 4.61 18.76 9.82
CA TYR A 209 3.69 17.63 9.87
C TYR A 209 2.26 18.01 10.27
N THR A 210 1.94 19.31 10.40
CA THR A 210 0.58 19.75 10.76
C THR A 210 -0.46 19.33 9.72
N GLY A 211 -0.14 19.45 8.43
CA GLY A 211 -1.05 19.09 7.33
C GLY A 211 -1.10 17.60 7.00
N ASN A 212 -0.02 16.88 7.28
CA ASN A 212 0.11 15.45 6.99
C ASN A 212 1.02 14.81 8.04
N CYS A 213 0.45 13.98 8.91
CA CYS A 213 1.21 13.18 9.85
C CYS A 213 1.94 12.04 9.13
N LEU A 214 3.06 11.59 9.68
CA LEU A 214 3.67 10.32 9.27
C LEU A 214 3.37 9.27 10.33
N VAL A 215 2.73 8.20 9.91
CA VAL A 215 2.38 7.04 10.74
C VAL A 215 3.05 5.85 10.10
N ASN A 216 4.28 5.59 10.54
CA ASN A 216 5.02 4.42 10.14
C ASN A 216 4.86 3.34 11.20
N VAL A 217 4.63 2.11 10.76
CA VAL A 217 4.49 0.95 11.63
C VAL A 217 5.43 -0.11 11.11
N GLY A 218 6.28 -0.62 11.99
CA GLY A 218 7.21 -1.70 11.72
C GLY A 218 6.86 -2.92 12.52
N CYS A 219 7.14 -4.10 11.98
CA CYS A 219 6.96 -5.36 12.69
C CYS A 219 8.24 -6.20 12.60
N VAL A 220 8.58 -6.83 13.72
CA VAL A 220 9.68 -7.78 13.82
C VAL A 220 9.09 -9.15 14.13
N GLY A 221 9.52 -10.15 13.37
CA GLY A 221 9.22 -11.56 13.61
C GLY A 221 10.46 -12.43 13.64
N ILE A 222 10.30 -13.65 14.13
CA ILE A 222 11.34 -14.69 14.17
C ILE A 222 10.78 -16.01 13.63
N MET A 223 11.64 -16.83 13.02
CA MET A 223 11.28 -18.17 12.54
C MET A 223 12.46 -19.12 12.57
N GLU A 224 12.18 -20.42 12.59
CA GLU A 224 13.19 -21.40 12.22
C GLU A 224 13.50 -21.31 10.72
N LYS A 225 14.74 -21.62 10.32
CA LYS A 225 15.15 -21.53 8.89
C LYS A 225 14.27 -22.36 7.95
N LYS A 226 13.68 -23.47 8.43
CA LYS A 226 12.82 -24.37 7.65
C LYS A 226 11.41 -23.81 7.39
N GLU A 227 11.01 -22.78 8.12
CA GLU A 227 9.66 -22.21 8.08
C GLU A 227 9.53 -21.05 7.07
N LEU A 228 10.64 -20.63 6.45
CA LEU A 228 10.61 -19.58 5.45
C LEU A 228 9.67 -19.94 4.29
N ILE A 229 8.64 -19.09 4.11
CA ILE A 229 7.70 -19.15 3.00
C ILE A 229 8.03 -18.03 2.03
N HIS A 230 7.95 -18.36 0.74
CA HIS A 230 8.20 -17.41 -0.34
C HIS A 230 6.91 -17.09 -1.11
N SER A 231 6.72 -15.83 -1.51
CA SER A 231 5.48 -15.33 -2.12
C SER A 231 5.34 -15.55 -3.64
N TRP A 232 5.57 -16.79 -4.11
CA TRP A 232 5.46 -17.15 -5.53
C TRP A 232 4.56 -18.38 -5.77
N ALA A 233 3.73 -18.33 -6.81
CA ALA A 233 2.99 -19.48 -7.29
C ALA A 233 3.93 -20.44 -8.05
N LYS A 234 4.09 -21.67 -7.56
CA LYS A 234 5.12 -22.61 -8.04
C LYS A 234 4.72 -23.45 -9.26
N ALA A 235 3.43 -23.74 -9.47
CA ALA A 235 3.00 -24.63 -10.54
C ALA A 235 1.52 -24.43 -10.96
N PRO A 236 1.17 -24.76 -12.21
CA PRO A 236 -0.21 -24.95 -12.63
C PRO A 236 -0.92 -26.01 -11.75
N GLY A 237 -2.20 -25.81 -11.48
CA GLY A 237 -3.00 -26.70 -10.63
C GLY A 237 -2.99 -26.34 -9.14
N ASN A 238 -2.20 -25.35 -8.71
CA ASN A 238 -2.30 -24.78 -7.37
C ASN A 238 -3.70 -24.19 -7.13
N VAL A 239 -4.23 -24.41 -5.94
CA VAL A 239 -5.50 -23.83 -5.48
C VAL A 239 -5.21 -22.49 -4.81
N TYR A 240 -5.89 -21.43 -5.24
CA TYR A 240 -5.86 -20.13 -4.57
C TYR A 240 -6.95 -20.09 -3.52
N ILE A 241 -6.57 -19.81 -2.27
CA ILE A 241 -7.48 -19.76 -1.12
C ILE A 241 -7.51 -18.33 -0.58
N TYR A 242 -8.71 -17.80 -0.40
CA TYR A 242 -8.93 -16.56 0.35
C TYR A 242 -9.19 -16.92 1.82
N VAL A 243 -8.40 -16.38 2.74
CA VAL A 243 -8.55 -16.59 4.19
C VAL A 243 -8.63 -15.24 4.88
N GLY A 244 -9.67 -15.03 5.68
CA GLY A 244 -9.93 -13.76 6.36
C GLY A 244 -11.34 -13.24 6.09
N GLY A 245 -11.61 -12.04 6.62
CA GLY A 245 -12.85 -11.30 6.38
C GLY A 245 -12.80 -10.43 5.14
#